data_AF-A0A533V342-F1
#
_entry.id   AF-A0A533V342-F1
#
_cell.length_a   1.000
_cell.length_b   1.000
_cell.length_c   1.000
_cell.angle_alpha   90.00
_cell.angle_beta   90.00
_cell.angle_gamma   90.00
#
_symmetry.space_group_name_H-M   'P 1'
#
loop_
_entity.id
_entity.type
_entity.pdbx_description
1 polymer ?
#
loop_
_entity_poly.entity_id
_entity_poly.type
_entity_poly.pdbx_seq_one_letter_code
_entity_poly.pdbx_strand_id
1 'polypeptide(L)' 'MSYTRQLLIKRSDISKVAIGILVAIMLFGFFVVGFDQGQLFSLVEGKQAFDDMRHAAGFPCH' A
#
# COMPACT_ATOMS: atom_id res chain seq x y z
N MET A 1 21.65 -32.50 -42.82
CA MET A 1 20.88 -31.29 -42.46
C MET A 1 20.91 -31.14 -40.95
N SER A 2 21.47 -30.03 -40.44
CA SER A 2 21.54 -29.75 -38.99
C SER A 2 20.41 -28.79 -38.63
N TYR A 3 19.51 -29.21 -37.74
CA TYR A 3 18.45 -28.36 -37.22
C TYR A 3 18.94 -27.70 -35.92
N THR A 4 19.12 -26.39 -35.94
CA THR A 4 19.41 -25.62 -34.73
C THR A 4 18.15 -25.58 -33.87
N ARG A 5 18.15 -26.29 -32.73
CA ARG A 5 17.09 -26.12 -31.72
C ARG A 5 17.26 -24.73 -31.09
N GLN A 6 16.38 -23.80 -31.42
CA GLN A 6 16.25 -22.56 -30.64
C GLN A 6 15.61 -22.91 -29.30
N LEU A 7 16.41 -22.86 -28.23
CA LEU A 7 15.92 -22.92 -26.86
C LEU A 7 15.25 -21.57 -26.55
N LEU A 8 13.92 -21.54 -26.61
CA LEU A 8 13.15 -20.40 -26.14
C LEU A 8 13.29 -20.32 -24.60
N ILE A 9 14.25 -19.53 -24.12
CA ILE A 9 14.43 -19.27 -22.70
C ILE A 9 13.28 -18.36 -22.25
N LYS A 10 12.16 -18.95 -21.82
CA LYS A 10 11.06 -18.20 -21.21
C LYS A 10 11.47 -17.85 -19.77
N ARG A 11 12.13 -16.70 -19.60
CA ARG A 11 12.46 -16.14 -18.29
C ARG A 11 11.20 -15.50 -17.69
N SER A 12 10.35 -16.30 -17.05
CA SER A 12 9.22 -15.78 -16.27
C SER A 12 9.68 -15.42 -14.85
N ASP A 13 10.65 -14.51 -14.74
CA ASP A 13 11.06 -13.98 -13.44
C ASP A 13 10.18 -12.78 -13.09
N ILE A 14 9.28 -12.97 -12.13
CA ILE A 14 8.56 -11.86 -11.52
C ILE A 14 9.57 -11.07 -10.70
N SER A 15 9.69 -9.78 -10.97
CA SER A 15 10.61 -8.91 -10.23
C SER A 15 10.18 -8.80 -8.77
N LYS A 16 10.98 -9.39 -7.86
CA LYS A 16 10.79 -9.25 -6.40
C LYS A 16 10.86 -7.79 -5.95
N VAL A 17 11.67 -6.98 -6.64
CA VAL A 17 11.76 -5.53 -6.41
C VAL A 17 10.44 -4.85 -6.77
N ALA A 18 9.84 -5.21 -7.91
CA ALA A 18 8.54 -4.65 -8.32
C ALA A 18 7.44 -5.00 -7.32
N ILE A 19 7.42 -6.23 -6.79
CA ILE A 19 6.49 -6.63 -5.72
C ILE A 19 6.70 -5.77 -4.46
N GLY A 20 7.95 -5.57 -4.04
CA GLY A 20 8.27 -4.74 -2.88
C GLY A 20 7.78 -3.30 -3.02
N ILE A 21 7.98 -2.70 -4.20
CA ILE A 21 7.50 -1.35 -4.51
C ILE A 21 5.96 -1.32 -4.49
N LEU A 22 5.30 -2.32 -5.09
CA LEU A 22 3.83 -2.38 -5.12
C LEU A 22 3.23 -2.45 -3.72
N VAL A 23 3.82 -3.26 -2.84
CA VAL A 23 3.40 -3.37 -1.43
C VAL A 23 3.62 -2.06 -0.68
N ALA A 24 4.75 -1.39 -0.89
CA ALA A 24 5.01 -0.10 -0.26
C ALA A 24 3.98 0.97 -0.69
N ILE A 25 3.67 1.05 -1.99
CA ILE A 25 2.64 1.96 -2.53
C ILE A 25 1.27 1.62 -1.94
N MET A 26 0.92 0.33 -1.85
CA MET A 26 -0.36 -0.12 -1.29
C MET A 26 -0.50 0.31 0.19
N LEU A 27 0.51 0.03 1.01
CA LEU A 27 0.49 0.39 2.43
C LEU A 27 0.43 1.89 2.64
N PHE A 28 1.21 2.66 1.87
CA PHE A 28 1.18 4.12 1.92
C PHE A 28 -0.18 4.67 1.49
N GLY A 29 -0.77 4.13 0.41
CA GLY A 29 -2.10 4.50 -0.05
C GLY A 29 -3.18 4.22 0.99
N PHE A 30 -3.14 3.06 1.65
CA PHE A 30 -4.06 2.74 2.75
C PHE A 30 -3.88 3.65 3.96
N PHE A 31 -2.65 4.03 4.29
CA PHE A 31 -2.39 5.01 5.35
C PHE A 31 -3.03 6.36 5.02
N VAL A 32 -2.80 6.89 3.81
CA VAL A 32 -3.38 8.18 3.39
C VAL A 32 -4.90 8.13 3.38
N VAL A 33 -5.49 7.09 2.79
CA VAL A 33 -6.95 6.93 2.73
C VAL A 33 -7.54 6.76 4.13
N GLY A 34 -6.92 5.97 5.00
CA GLY A 34 -7.36 5.79 6.39
C GLY A 34 -7.27 7.07 7.21
N PHE A 35 -6.19 7.83 7.04
CA PHE A 35 -5.99 9.12 7.71
C PHE A 35 -7.05 10.14 7.29
N ASP A 36 -7.33 10.28 5.98
CA ASP A 36 -8.40 11.14 5.47
C ASP A 36 -9.80 10.63 5.88
N GLN A 37 -9.98 9.30 5.99
CA GLN A 37 -11.22 8.73 6.49
C GLN A 37 -11.47 9.05 7.95
N GLY A 38 -10.45 9.15 8.83
CA GLY A 38 -10.65 9.64 10.20
C GLY A 38 -11.30 11.03 10.27
N GLN A 39 -10.99 11.88 9.28
CA GLN A 39 -11.60 13.20 9.15
C GLN A 39 -13.07 13.15 8.70
N LEU A 40 -13.42 12.24 7.79
CA LEU A 40 -14.81 12.02 7.36
C LEU A 40 -15.64 11.26 8.40
N PHE A 41 -15.05 10.28 9.10
CA PHE A 41 -15.69 9.51 10.16
C PHE A 41 -16.02 10.40 11.37
N SER A 42 -15.22 11.45 11.60
CA SER A 42 -15.52 12.50 12.58
C SER A 42 -16.88 13.18 12.38
N LEU A 43 -17.42 13.20 11.16
CA LEU A 43 -18.72 13.81 10.86
C LEU A 43 -19.89 12.91 11.32
N VAL A 44 -19.65 11.60 11.47
CA VAL A 44 -20.67 10.60 11.83
C VAL A 44 -20.51 10.14 13.28
N GLU A 45 -19.29 9.84 13.73
CA GLU A 45 -19.00 9.40 15.11
C GLU A 45 -18.55 10.53 16.06
N GLY A 46 -18.35 11.75 15.55
CA GLY A 46 -17.90 12.89 16.33
C GLY A 46 -16.37 12.99 16.47
N LYS A 47 -15.89 14.07 17.11
CA LYS A 47 -14.46 14.42 17.20
C LYS A 47 -13.58 13.35 17.85
N GLN A 48 -14.15 12.50 18.70
CA GLN A 48 -13.40 11.46 19.40
C GLN A 48 -12.78 10.44 18.44
N ALA A 49 -13.48 10.06 17.37
CA ALA A 49 -12.95 9.15 16.35
C ALA A 49 -11.79 9.77 15.54
N PHE A 50 -11.80 11.10 15.35
CA PHE A 50 -10.72 11.84 14.69
C PHE A 50 -9.45 11.86 15.54
N ASP A 51 -9.59 12.17 16.82
CA ASP A 51 -8.45 12.21 17.75
C ASP A 51 -7.87 10.82 17.97
N ASP A 52 -8.70 9.77 18.03
CA ASP A 52 -8.24 8.38 18.19
C ASP A 52 -7.42 7.91 16.98
N MET A 53 -7.85 8.24 15.75
CA MET A 53 -7.06 7.94 14.55
C MET A 53 -5.74 8.71 14.49
N ARG A 54 -5.71 9.97 14.96
CA ARG A 54 -4.47 10.75 15.05
C ARG A 54 -3.53 10.18 16.12
N HIS A 55 -4.03 9.78 17.27
CA HIS A 55 -3.25 9.15 18.34
C HIS A 55 -2.69 7.80 17.89
N ALA A 56 -3.51 6.98 17.22
CA ALA A 56 -3.07 5.70 16.66
C ALA A 56 -2.01 5.87 15.55
N ALA A 57 -2.06 6.98 14.81
CA ALA A 57 -1.04 7.38 13.84
C ALA A 57 0.19 8.06 14.49
N GLY A 58 0.21 8.22 15.82
CA GLY A 58 1.36 8.76 16.58
C GLY A 58 1.41 10.28 16.69
N PHE A 59 0.35 10.99 16.33
CA PHE A 59 0.26 12.44 16.53
C PHE A 59 -0.17 12.78 17.95
N PRO A 60 0.42 13.81 18.59
CA PRO A 60 0.00 14.26 19.91
C PRO A 60 -1.44 14.80 19.86
N CYS A 61 -2.22 14.45 20.88
CA CYS A 61 -3.57 14.98 21.10
C CYS A 61 -3.53 16.00 22.24
N HIS A 62 -4.07 17.18 22.02
CA HIS A 62 -4.15 18.29 22.97
C HIS A 62 -5.59 18.76 23.11
#